data_AF-A0A7K2YCR9-F1
#
_entry.id   AF-A0A7K2YCR9-F1
#
_cell.length_a   1.000
_cell.length_b   1.000
_cell.length_c   1.000
_cell.angle_alpha   90.00
_cell.angle_beta   90.00
_cell.angle_gamma   90.00
#
_symmetry.space_group_name_H-M   'P 1'
#
loop_
_entity.id
_entity.type
_entity.pdbx_description
1 polymer ?
#
loop_
_entity_poly.entity_id
_entity_poly.type
_entity_poly.pdbx_seq_one_letter_code
_entity_poly.pdbx_strand_id
1 'polypeptide(L)'
;MAFEVAVAERGEWSYSPAVGIGPLRFGMTVEEVVEAPELLGQTKVSECARHHATFSPTWKVRGPPSRGGSSTTCRHGLCEPSREVVLYRLRRHARSPQVAYDRLPLVGRDLSELERDEIAYAEAMDLHLRYRPKGFAGPDDPGVILRGQLVGQVLRSRPLFMLTRDGANTEWDSMPSEEYYVSASVGSRCPLHLGSLRRGILHRCDHGVPGREFF
;
A
#
# COMPACT_ATOMS: atom_id res chain seq x y z
N MET A 1 31.59 -6.50 20.77
CA MET A 1 30.77 -5.32 21.14
C MET A 1 29.47 -5.42 20.37
N ALA A 2 28.38 -5.76 21.04
CA ALA A 2 27.06 -5.87 20.44
C ALA A 2 26.47 -4.47 20.31
N PHE A 3 26.09 -4.07 19.09
CA PHE A 3 25.24 -2.89 18.89
C PHE A 3 23.83 -3.28 19.30
N GLU A 4 23.44 -2.93 20.52
CA GLU A 4 22.04 -2.86 20.89
C GLU A 4 21.41 -1.75 20.06
N VAL A 5 20.75 -2.15 18.96
CA VAL A 5 19.87 -1.25 18.23
C VAL A 5 18.68 -1.03 19.15
N ALA A 6 18.70 0.08 19.89
CA ALA A 6 17.55 0.56 20.63
C ALA A 6 16.36 0.59 19.67
N VAL A 7 15.44 -0.38 19.83
CA VAL A 7 14.17 -0.40 19.13
C VAL A 7 13.37 0.73 19.76
N ALA A 8 13.52 1.95 19.22
CA ALA A 8 12.64 3.04 19.56
C ALA A 8 11.20 2.53 19.41
N GLU A 9 10.43 2.57 20.49
CA GLU A 9 9.04 2.13 20.48
C GLU A 9 8.33 2.81 19.32
N ARG A 10 7.91 1.99 18.36
CA ARG A 10 7.17 2.48 17.21
C ARG A 10 5.76 2.76 17.72
N GLY A 11 5.27 3.98 17.54
CA GLY A 11 3.87 4.28 17.82
C GLY A 11 2.94 3.30 17.11
N GLU A 12 1.77 3.06 17.69
CA GLU A 12 0.79 2.12 17.16
C GLU A 12 -0.43 2.86 16.64
N TRP A 13 -0.80 2.59 15.39
CA TRP A 13 -1.98 3.14 14.72
C TRP A 13 -2.94 2.00 14.39
N SER A 14 -4.24 2.24 14.54
CA SER A 14 -5.28 1.35 14.03
C SER A 14 -5.61 1.70 12.58
N TYR A 15 -5.96 0.68 11.80
CA TYR A 15 -6.60 0.84 10.51
C TYR A 15 -8.10 0.52 10.62
N SER A 16 -8.92 1.39 10.05
CA SER A 16 -10.35 1.16 9.87
C SER A 16 -10.68 1.27 8.38
N PRO A 17 -11.10 0.16 7.73
CA PRO A 17 -11.41 0.12 6.31
C PRO A 17 -12.35 1.25 5.88
N ALA A 18 -12.03 1.87 4.75
CA ALA A 18 -12.70 3.04 4.18
C ALA A 18 -12.83 4.30 5.08
N VAL A 19 -12.39 4.26 6.34
CA VAL A 19 -12.50 5.37 7.30
C VAL A 19 -11.16 6.08 7.48
N GLY A 20 -10.09 5.37 7.81
CA GLY A 20 -8.81 6.02 8.06
C GLY A 20 -7.76 5.17 8.77
N ILE A 21 -6.61 5.79 9.04
CA ILE A 21 -5.46 5.16 9.68
C ILE A 21 -4.89 6.09 10.75
N GLY A 22 -4.92 5.63 12.00
CA GLY A 22 -4.47 6.42 13.15
C GLY A 22 -5.24 7.75 13.24
N PRO A 23 -4.58 8.91 13.11
CA PRO A 23 -5.23 10.22 13.14
C PRO A 23 -5.76 10.68 11.78
N LEU A 24 -5.31 10.07 10.68
CA LEU A 24 -5.67 10.49 9.33
C LEU A 24 -6.95 9.78 8.87
N ARG A 25 -7.85 10.52 8.23
CA ARG A 25 -9.13 10.01 7.73
C ARG A 25 -9.18 10.16 6.21
N PHE A 26 -9.72 9.15 5.53
CA PHE A 26 -10.08 9.33 4.12
C PHE A 26 -11.16 10.41 4.03
N GLY A 27 -11.17 11.16 2.94
CA GLY A 27 -12.04 12.34 2.83
C GLY A 27 -11.38 13.65 3.27
N MET A 28 -10.30 13.62 4.06
CA MET A 28 -9.63 14.85 4.50
C MET A 28 -9.08 15.66 3.31
N THR A 29 -9.23 16.98 3.33
CA THR A 29 -8.64 17.87 2.32
C THR A 29 -7.12 17.92 2.42
N VAL A 30 -6.47 18.62 1.48
CA VAL A 30 -5.01 18.84 1.54
C VAL A 30 -4.65 19.64 2.80
N GLU A 31 -5.43 20.66 3.11
CA GLU A 31 -5.25 21.55 4.25
C GLU A 31 -5.40 20.78 5.57
N GLU A 32 -6.48 20.00 5.72
CA GLU A 32 -6.71 19.18 6.92
C GLU A 32 -5.58 18.17 7.16
N VAL A 33 -5.02 17.60 6.09
CA VAL A 33 -3.87 16.70 6.18
C VAL A 33 -2.59 17.44 6.56
N VAL A 34 -2.37 18.66 6.06
CA VAL A 34 -1.18 19.47 6.40
C VAL A 34 -1.20 19.91 7.87
N GLU A 35 -2.39 20.23 8.39
CA GLU A 35 -2.59 20.65 9.79
C GLU A 35 -2.62 19.47 10.78
N ALA A 36 -2.66 18.23 10.29
CA ALA A 36 -2.67 17.05 11.15
C ALA A 36 -1.38 16.98 12.00
N PRO A 37 -1.47 16.76 13.33
CA PRO A 37 -0.33 16.77 14.25
C PRO A 37 0.87 15.91 13.82
N GLU A 38 0.60 14.82 13.13
CA GLU A 38 1.54 13.79 12.70
C GLU A 38 2.29 14.14 11.41
N LEU A 39 1.85 15.21 10.76
CA LEU A 39 2.50 15.82 9.59
C LEU A 39 3.07 17.21 9.91
N LEU A 40 3.01 17.66 11.18
CA LEU A 40 3.59 18.92 11.62
C LEU A 40 5.09 18.97 11.33
N GLY A 41 5.48 19.89 10.45
CA GLY A 41 6.84 20.12 9.97
C GLY A 41 6.86 20.66 8.54
N GLN A 42 8.01 20.59 7.86
CA GLN A 42 8.12 21.01 6.45
C GLN A 42 7.40 20.02 5.52
N THR A 43 6.09 20.23 5.36
CA THR A 43 5.26 19.44 4.46
C THR A 43 5.40 19.95 3.03
N LYS A 44 5.67 19.03 2.09
CA LYS A 44 5.74 19.36 0.65
C LYS A 44 4.49 18.87 -0.05
N VAL A 45 3.76 19.81 -0.65
CA VAL A 45 2.64 19.55 -1.54
C VAL A 45 3.11 19.65 -2.99
N SER A 46 2.72 18.69 -3.83
CA SER A 46 3.02 18.72 -5.27
C SER A 46 1.90 18.05 -6.06
N GLU A 47 1.53 18.61 -7.21
CA GLU A 47 0.70 17.90 -8.19
C GLU A 47 1.46 16.69 -8.73
N CYS A 48 0.74 15.59 -8.97
CA CYS A 48 1.30 14.38 -9.56
C CYS A 48 1.07 14.39 -11.07
N ALA A 49 2.05 13.87 -11.81
CA ALA A 49 1.90 13.66 -13.25
C ALA A 49 0.66 12.80 -13.54
N ARG A 50 -0.17 13.26 -14.47
CA ARG A 50 -1.30 12.48 -14.97
C ARG A 50 -0.74 11.41 -15.91
N HIS A 51 -0.88 10.15 -15.53
CA HIS A 51 -0.46 9.03 -16.37
C HIS A 51 -1.61 8.46 -17.21
N HIS A 52 -2.86 8.76 -16.86
CA HIS A 52 -4.04 8.39 -17.65
C HIS A 52 -5.02 9.56 -17.71
N ALA A 53 -5.51 9.91 -18.90
CA ALA A 53 -6.38 11.06 -19.10
C ALA A 53 -7.77 10.90 -18.46
N THR A 54 -8.22 9.65 -18.27
CA THR A 54 -9.50 9.30 -17.62
C THR A 54 -9.54 9.67 -16.14
N PHE A 55 -8.38 9.77 -15.51
CA PHE A 55 -8.27 10.04 -14.09
C PHE A 55 -8.17 11.55 -13.85
N SER A 56 -8.91 12.05 -12.85
CA SER A 56 -8.80 13.44 -12.40
C SER A 56 -7.34 13.79 -11.99
N PRO A 57 -7.01 15.04 -11.66
CA PRO A 57 -5.68 15.34 -11.11
C PRO A 57 -5.50 14.65 -9.75
N THR A 58 -4.24 14.44 -9.33
CA THR A 58 -3.94 14.02 -7.96
C THR A 58 -2.83 14.86 -7.38
N TRP A 59 -2.91 15.09 -6.07
CA TRP A 59 -1.91 15.81 -5.31
C TRP A 59 -1.22 14.85 -4.37
N LYS A 60 0.04 15.16 -4.04
CA LYS A 60 0.85 14.39 -3.11
C LYS A 60 1.29 15.31 -2.00
N VAL A 61 0.96 14.91 -0.79
CA VAL A 61 1.41 15.54 0.44
C VAL A 61 2.47 14.62 1.05
N ARG A 62 3.69 15.14 1.22
CA ARG A 62 4.77 14.42 1.89
C ARG A 62 5.05 15.11 3.21
N GLY A 63 4.81 14.39 4.30
CA GLY A 63 5.17 14.84 5.63
C GLY A 63 6.68 14.78 5.90
N PRO A 64 7.13 15.42 6.98
CA PRO A 64 8.51 15.34 7.41
C PRO A 64 8.91 13.89 7.72
N PRO A 65 10.22 13.58 7.68
CA PRO A 65 10.71 12.32 8.20
C PRO A 65 10.39 12.23 9.70
N SER A 66 9.71 11.16 10.11
CA SER A 66 9.60 10.76 11.51
C SER A 66 10.98 10.54 12.14
N ARG A 67 11.07 10.45 13.48
CA ARG A 67 12.33 10.18 14.23
C ARG A 67 13.14 8.98 13.69
N GLY A 68 12.53 8.04 12.96
CA GLY A 68 13.19 6.91 12.27
C GLY A 68 13.60 7.16 10.81
N GLY A 69 13.58 8.40 10.32
CA GLY A 69 13.92 8.79 8.94
C GLY A 69 12.86 8.41 7.90
N SER A 70 11.67 7.99 8.33
CA SER A 70 10.56 7.56 7.47
C SER A 70 9.57 8.69 7.25
N SER A 71 9.23 9.01 6.00
CA SER A 71 8.16 9.98 5.69
C SER A 71 6.82 9.30 5.42
N THR A 72 5.74 9.88 5.96
CA THR A 72 4.38 9.57 5.54
C THR A 72 4.12 10.23 4.18
N THR A 73 3.51 9.50 3.25
CA THR A 73 3.09 10.06 1.96
C THR A 73 1.60 9.86 1.79
N CYS A 74 0.87 10.96 1.65
CA CYS A 74 -0.56 10.98 1.38
C CYS A 74 -0.78 11.37 -0.09
N ARG A 75 -1.84 10.85 -0.71
CA ARG A 75 -2.31 11.34 -2.01
C ARG A 75 -3.78 11.71 -1.94
N HIS A 76 -4.08 12.83 -2.59
CA HIS A 76 -5.41 13.38 -2.71
C HIS A 76 -5.87 13.32 -4.16
N GLY A 77 -7.17 13.16 -4.35
CA GLY A 77 -7.82 13.08 -5.65
C GLY A 77 -9.16 13.79 -5.57
N LEU A 78 -9.67 14.19 -6.74
CA LEU A 78 -11.02 14.74 -6.82
C LEU A 78 -12.02 13.64 -6.46
N CYS A 79 -12.92 13.93 -5.53
CA CYS A 79 -14.12 13.15 -5.22
C CYS A 79 -15.30 13.74 -5.99
N GLU A 80 -16.02 12.91 -6.71
CA GLU A 80 -17.28 13.25 -7.36
C GLU A 80 -18.46 12.75 -6.49
N PRO A 81 -19.61 13.45 -6.48
CA PRO A 81 -19.92 14.67 -7.22
C PRO A 81 -19.49 15.97 -6.50
N SER A 82 -18.92 15.89 -5.30
CA SER A 82 -18.60 17.09 -4.48
C SER A 82 -17.54 17.99 -5.11
N ARG A 83 -16.72 17.42 -6.00
CA ARG A 83 -15.53 18.05 -6.60
C ARG A 83 -14.52 18.53 -5.57
N GLU A 84 -14.48 17.88 -4.41
CA GLU A 84 -13.51 18.17 -3.36
C GLU A 84 -12.25 17.34 -3.56
N VAL A 85 -11.08 17.90 -3.22
CA VAL A 85 -9.80 17.21 -3.30
C VAL A 85 -9.53 16.54 -1.97
N VAL A 86 -9.73 15.23 -1.91
CA VAL A 86 -9.74 14.47 -0.66
C VAL A 86 -8.70 13.37 -0.63
N LEU A 87 -8.24 13.04 0.58
CA LEU A 87 -7.33 11.95 0.86
C LEU A 87 -7.99 10.64 0.45
N TYR A 88 -7.47 10.00 -0.60
CA TYR A 88 -7.89 8.66 -1.03
C TYR A 88 -6.81 7.61 -0.80
N ARG A 89 -5.57 8.02 -0.52
CA ARG A 89 -4.46 7.08 -0.34
C ARG A 89 -3.48 7.52 0.73
N LEU A 90 -3.09 6.57 1.56
CA LEU A 90 -2.00 6.70 2.49
C LEU A 90 -0.94 5.61 2.30
N ARG A 91 0.32 6.02 2.21
CA ARG A 91 1.47 5.12 2.10
C ARG A 91 2.31 5.22 3.37
N ARG A 92 2.52 4.09 4.03
CA ARG A 92 3.42 3.97 5.18
C ARG A 92 4.74 3.38 4.74
N HIS A 93 5.85 3.93 5.22
CA HIS A 93 7.17 3.35 5.00
C HIS A 93 7.37 2.15 5.95
N ALA A 94 8.21 1.18 5.61
CA ALA A 94 8.51 0.04 6.49
C ALA A 94 9.16 0.41 7.85
N ARG A 95 9.54 1.68 8.02
CA ARG A 95 10.10 2.25 9.27
C ARG A 95 9.13 3.17 10.01
N SER A 96 7.92 3.32 9.49
CA SER A 96 6.88 4.12 10.11
C SER A 96 6.33 3.45 11.38
N PRO A 97 5.59 4.20 12.22
CA PRO A 97 4.74 3.64 13.28
C PRO A 97 3.91 2.46 12.75
N GLN A 98 3.74 1.45 13.60
CA GLN A 98 3.04 0.22 13.26
C GLN A 98 1.58 0.53 12.95
N VAL A 99 1.02 -0.14 11.94
CA VAL A 99 -0.42 -0.10 11.68
C VAL A 99 -0.95 -1.52 11.87
N ALA A 100 -1.95 -1.67 12.73
CA ALA A 100 -2.63 -2.93 12.97
C ALA A 100 -3.99 -2.95 12.27
N TYR A 101 -4.32 -4.09 11.65
CA TYR A 101 -5.65 -4.42 11.15
C TYR A 101 -6.10 -5.72 11.82
N ASP A 102 -7.17 -5.66 12.61
CA ASP A 102 -7.60 -6.75 13.48
C ASP A 102 -6.44 -7.48 14.19
N ARG A 103 -5.59 -6.69 14.88
CA ARG A 103 -4.36 -7.11 15.56
C ARG A 103 -3.22 -7.61 14.66
N LEU A 104 -3.44 -7.74 13.35
CA LEU A 104 -2.40 -8.11 12.41
C LEU A 104 -1.49 -6.90 12.11
N PRO A 105 -0.19 -6.96 12.44
CA PRO A 105 0.74 -5.87 12.20
C PRO A 105 1.14 -5.79 10.72
N LEU A 106 0.79 -4.71 10.03
CA LEU A 106 0.97 -4.59 8.56
C LEU A 106 2.27 -3.90 8.12
N VAL A 107 2.88 -3.06 8.95
CA VAL A 107 4.05 -2.25 8.57
C VAL A 107 5.36 -2.94 8.96
N GLY A 108 6.35 -2.94 8.07
CA GLY A 108 7.72 -3.32 8.39
C GLY A 108 7.96 -4.80 8.73
N ARG A 109 6.97 -5.68 8.56
CA ARG A 109 7.10 -7.15 8.72
C ARG A 109 7.91 -7.75 7.58
N ASP A 110 8.45 -8.94 7.77
CA ASP A 110 8.86 -9.76 6.63
C ASP A 110 7.64 -10.05 5.76
N LEU A 111 7.77 -9.89 4.43
CA LEU A 111 6.62 -9.99 3.55
C LEU A 111 6.10 -11.43 3.43
N SER A 112 6.96 -12.44 3.48
CA SER A 112 6.56 -13.85 3.34
C SER A 112 5.91 -14.37 4.63
N GLU A 113 6.37 -13.89 5.78
CA GLU A 113 5.69 -14.14 7.05
C GLU A 113 4.32 -13.48 7.09
N LEU A 114 4.23 -12.21 6.69
CA LEU A 114 2.96 -11.48 6.67
C LEU A 114 1.94 -12.11 5.72
N GLU A 115 2.38 -12.62 4.56
CA GLU A 115 1.51 -13.35 3.63
C GLU A 115 0.89 -14.59 4.27
N ARG A 116 1.70 -15.39 4.96
CA ARG A 116 1.19 -16.58 5.68
C ARG A 116 0.22 -16.19 6.78
N ASP A 117 0.53 -15.14 7.54
CA ASP A 117 -0.34 -14.66 8.62
C ASP A 117 -1.66 -14.10 8.05
N GLU A 118 -1.64 -13.38 6.91
CA GLU A 118 -2.84 -12.87 6.22
C GLU A 118 -3.71 -14.01 5.67
N ILE A 119 -3.11 -15.06 5.11
CA ILE A 119 -3.84 -16.25 4.65
C ILE A 119 -4.51 -16.96 5.83
N ALA A 120 -3.77 -17.23 6.90
CA ALA A 120 -4.30 -17.88 8.09
C ALA A 120 -5.42 -17.05 8.74
N TYR A 121 -5.29 -15.72 8.74
CA TYR A 121 -6.34 -14.81 9.19
C TYR A 121 -7.58 -14.91 8.31
N ALA A 122 -7.44 -14.89 6.99
CA ALA A 122 -8.58 -15.03 6.08
C ALA A 122 -9.31 -16.37 6.28
N GLU A 123 -8.56 -17.47 6.42
CA GLU A 123 -9.13 -18.79 6.69
C GLU A 123 -9.87 -18.84 8.04
N ALA A 124 -9.29 -18.27 9.09
CA ALA A 124 -9.90 -18.23 10.42
C ALA A 124 -11.18 -17.39 10.47
N MET A 125 -11.26 -16.35 9.62
CA MET A 125 -12.38 -15.41 9.56
C MET A 125 -13.37 -15.72 8.42
N ASP A 126 -13.17 -16.84 7.70
CA ASP A 126 -13.96 -17.24 6.52
C ASP A 126 -14.06 -16.13 5.45
N LEU A 127 -12.95 -15.45 5.19
CA LEU A 127 -12.83 -14.39 4.20
C LEU A 127 -12.29 -14.93 2.87
N HIS A 128 -12.71 -14.31 1.77
CA HIS A 128 -12.13 -14.60 0.45
C HIS A 128 -10.67 -14.16 0.37
N LEU A 129 -9.87 -14.91 -0.40
CA LEU A 129 -8.48 -14.58 -0.70
C LEU A 129 -8.37 -13.98 -2.10
N ARG A 130 -7.55 -12.95 -2.25
CA ARG A 130 -7.21 -12.35 -3.56
C ARG A 130 -5.70 -12.22 -3.72
N TYR A 131 -5.18 -12.68 -4.85
CA TYR A 131 -3.80 -12.42 -5.24
C TYR A 131 -3.65 -11.00 -5.77
N ARG A 132 -2.71 -10.26 -5.20
CA ARG A 132 -2.36 -8.89 -5.57
C ARG A 132 -1.37 -8.89 -6.76
N PRO A 133 -1.26 -7.83 -7.59
CA PRO A 133 -0.46 -7.79 -8.83
C PRO A 133 1.04 -8.10 -8.71
N LYS A 134 1.61 -8.19 -7.49
CA LYS A 134 2.99 -8.65 -7.25
C LYS A 134 3.06 -10.06 -6.63
N GLY A 135 1.99 -10.83 -6.71
CA GLY A 135 1.94 -12.24 -6.29
C GLY A 135 1.66 -12.47 -4.81
N PHE A 136 1.33 -11.41 -4.05
CA PHE A 136 1.03 -11.52 -2.62
C PHE A 136 -0.45 -11.87 -2.40
N ALA A 137 -0.75 -12.92 -1.66
CA ALA A 137 -2.11 -13.30 -1.26
C ALA A 137 -2.49 -12.74 0.11
N GLY A 138 -3.74 -12.33 0.25
CA GLY A 138 -4.33 -11.94 1.53
C GLY A 138 -5.84 -11.84 1.43
N PRO A 139 -6.52 -11.44 2.52
CA PRO A 139 -7.95 -11.18 2.50
C PRO A 139 -8.31 -10.27 1.34
N ASP A 140 -9.45 -10.55 0.72
CA ASP A 140 -10.08 -9.67 -0.25
C ASP A 140 -10.73 -8.48 0.44
N ASP A 141 -9.91 -7.74 1.19
CA ASP A 141 -10.29 -6.54 1.91
C ASP A 141 -10.16 -5.33 0.99
N PRO A 142 -11.25 -4.59 0.74
CA PRO A 142 -11.19 -3.37 -0.04
C PRO A 142 -10.33 -2.31 0.68
N GLY A 143 -9.20 -1.99 0.09
CA GLY A 143 -8.44 -0.79 0.46
C GLY A 143 -7.14 -1.02 1.20
N VAL A 144 -6.64 -2.26 1.31
CA VAL A 144 -5.23 -2.53 1.65
C VAL A 144 -4.51 -3.22 0.50
N ILE A 145 -3.50 -2.54 -0.03
CA ILE A 145 -2.55 -3.11 -0.98
C ILE A 145 -1.20 -3.27 -0.28
N LEU A 146 -0.80 -4.51 0.00
CA LEU A 146 0.54 -4.79 0.51
C LEU A 146 1.59 -4.71 -0.59
N ARG A 147 2.65 -3.93 -0.31
CA ARG A 147 3.84 -3.79 -1.15
C ARG A 147 5.09 -4.11 -0.35
N GLY A 148 6.13 -4.58 -1.03
CA GLY A 148 7.46 -4.70 -0.47
C GLY A 148 8.25 -3.39 -0.52
N GLN A 149 9.17 -3.23 0.42
CA GLN A 149 10.21 -2.21 0.43
C GLN A 149 11.51 -2.83 0.94
N LEU A 150 12.59 -2.70 0.18
CA LEU A 150 13.89 -3.14 0.65
C LEU A 150 14.37 -2.22 1.80
N VAL A 151 14.67 -2.81 2.95
CA VAL A 151 15.27 -2.14 4.09
C VAL A 151 16.53 -2.92 4.47
N GLY A 152 17.70 -2.36 4.17
CA GLY A 152 18.94 -3.11 4.20
C GLY A 152 18.93 -4.19 3.12
N GLN A 153 18.97 -5.46 3.54
CA GLN A 153 18.94 -6.62 2.64
C GLN A 153 17.62 -7.40 2.71
N VAL A 154 16.62 -6.90 3.45
CA VAL A 154 15.36 -7.61 3.69
C VAL A 154 14.19 -6.87 3.05
N LEU A 155 13.30 -7.61 2.39
CA LEU A 155 12.07 -7.06 1.83
C LEU A 155 11.01 -6.95 2.94
N ARG A 156 10.72 -5.71 3.36
CA ARG A 156 9.78 -5.42 4.44
C ARG A 156 8.44 -4.92 3.90
N SER A 157 7.36 -5.21 4.61
CA SER A 157 6.03 -4.79 4.25
C SER A 157 5.86 -3.26 4.33
N ARG A 158 5.18 -2.72 3.32
CA ARG A 158 4.95 -1.31 3.08
C ARG A 158 3.51 -1.12 2.59
N PRO A 159 2.51 -1.11 3.48
CA PRO A 159 1.11 -1.07 3.09
C PRO A 159 0.76 0.26 2.40
N LEU A 160 -0.11 0.16 1.40
CA LEU A 160 -0.87 1.25 0.83
C LEU A 160 -2.31 1.08 1.27
N PHE A 161 -2.84 2.07 1.96
CA PHE A 161 -4.24 2.13 2.34
C PHE A 161 -4.95 3.04 1.37
N MET A 162 -6.02 2.58 0.74
CA MET A 162 -6.59 3.22 -0.44
C MET A 162 -8.11 3.14 -0.45
N LEU A 163 -8.74 4.19 -0.95
CA LEU A 163 -10.08 4.13 -1.52
C LEU A 163 -9.98 3.96 -3.04
N THR A 164 -10.96 3.26 -3.60
CA THR A 164 -11.19 3.26 -5.05
C THR A 164 -11.58 4.67 -5.46
N ARG A 165 -10.91 5.18 -6.48
CA ARG A 165 -11.14 6.50 -7.01
C ARG A 165 -12.28 6.51 -8.00
N ASP A 166 -12.87 7.68 -8.21
CA ASP A 166 -13.84 7.86 -9.28
C ASP A 166 -13.23 7.48 -10.64
N GLY A 167 -14.00 6.71 -11.40
CA GLY A 167 -13.61 6.15 -12.68
C GLY A 167 -12.66 4.94 -12.61
N ALA A 168 -12.29 4.47 -11.41
CA ALA A 168 -11.56 3.22 -11.21
C ALA A 168 -12.54 2.08 -10.85
N ASN A 169 -12.24 0.86 -11.32
CA ASN A 169 -13.05 -0.31 -10.97
C ASN A 169 -12.61 -0.91 -9.62
N THR A 170 -11.32 -0.77 -9.31
CA THR A 170 -10.70 -1.30 -8.10
C THR A 170 -9.66 -0.34 -7.53
N GLU A 171 -9.20 -0.60 -6.30
CA GLU A 171 -8.09 0.12 -5.70
C GLU A 171 -6.78 -0.05 -6.50
N TRP A 172 -6.65 -1.12 -7.30
CA TRP A 172 -5.51 -1.35 -8.20
C TRP A 172 -5.46 -0.30 -9.29
N ASP A 173 -6.61 -0.01 -9.91
CA ASP A 173 -6.70 0.99 -10.98
C ASP A 173 -6.43 2.40 -10.45
N SER A 174 -6.63 2.60 -9.15
CA SER A 174 -6.32 3.84 -8.43
C SER A 174 -4.85 3.95 -8.01
N MET A 175 -4.05 2.90 -8.21
CA MET A 175 -2.65 2.86 -7.78
C MET A 175 -1.77 3.75 -8.66
N PRO A 176 -0.93 4.61 -8.07
CA PRO A 176 -0.04 5.45 -8.86
C PRO A 176 0.99 4.65 -9.66
N SER A 177 1.30 5.11 -10.86
CA SER A 177 2.25 4.49 -11.80
C SER A 177 3.59 4.14 -11.14
N GLU A 178 4.11 4.99 -10.25
CA GLU A 178 5.41 4.77 -9.64
C GLU A 178 5.41 3.53 -8.73
N GLU A 179 4.26 3.15 -8.18
CA GLU A 179 4.14 1.92 -7.40
C GLU A 179 4.23 0.68 -8.30
N TYR A 180 3.89 0.73 -9.59
CA TYR A 180 4.09 -0.42 -10.48
C TYR A 180 5.58 -0.72 -10.70
N TYR A 181 6.40 0.33 -10.90
CA TYR A 181 7.80 0.22 -11.28
C TYR A 181 8.80 0.07 -10.13
N VAL A 182 8.37 0.13 -8.85
CA VAL A 182 9.25 -0.25 -7.74
C VAL A 182 9.45 -1.77 -7.72
N SER A 183 10.36 -2.27 -8.54
CA SER A 183 11.05 -3.57 -8.39
C SER A 183 12.29 -3.64 -9.29
N ALA A 184 13.45 -3.36 -8.71
CA ALA A 184 14.74 -3.94 -9.06
C ALA A 184 15.56 -3.82 -7.77
N SER A 185 15.92 -4.86 -7.04
CA SER A 185 16.51 -6.12 -7.45
C SER A 185 16.50 -7.05 -6.24
N VAL A 186 15.89 -8.22 -6.34
CA VAL A 186 16.33 -9.53 -5.79
C VAL A 186 15.35 -10.54 -6.40
N GLY A 187 15.88 -11.57 -7.05
CA GLY A 187 15.16 -12.46 -7.95
C GLY A 187 13.87 -13.04 -7.38
N SER A 188 12.75 -12.65 -7.98
CA SER A 188 11.48 -13.34 -7.88
C SER A 188 11.55 -14.67 -8.65
N ARG A 189 12.29 -15.65 -8.13
CA ARG A 189 11.99 -17.04 -8.46
C ARG A 189 10.80 -17.42 -7.60
N CYS A 190 9.62 -17.45 -8.19
CA CYS A 190 8.48 -18.16 -7.62
C CYS A 190 8.89 -19.63 -7.44
N PRO A 191 8.90 -20.21 -6.23
CA PRO A 191 8.83 -21.64 -6.11
C PRO A 191 7.34 -21.99 -6.20
N LEU A 192 6.85 -22.21 -7.42
CA LEU A 192 5.67 -23.04 -7.61
C LEU A 192 6.03 -24.44 -7.13
N HIS A 193 5.86 -24.71 -5.83
CA HIS A 193 5.71 -26.08 -5.36
C HIS A 193 4.25 -26.45 -5.58
N LEU A 194 4.02 -27.11 -6.71
CA LEU A 194 2.75 -27.66 -7.15
C LEU A 194 2.36 -28.81 -6.20
N GLY A 195 1.71 -28.47 -5.09
CA GLY A 195 1.13 -29.43 -4.15
C GLY A 195 -0.40 -29.41 -4.24
N SER A 196 -0.94 -30.15 -5.21
CA SER A 196 -2.32 -30.67 -5.27
C SER A 196 -3.42 -29.91 -4.47
N LEU A 197 -4.03 -28.90 -5.08
CA LEU A 197 -5.42 -28.53 -4.78
C LEU A 197 -6.30 -28.91 -5.97
N ARG A 198 -7.15 -29.92 -5.73
CA ARG A 198 -8.13 -30.42 -6.68
C ARG A 198 -9.24 -29.38 -6.90
N ARG A 199 -9.59 -29.23 -8.19
CA ARG A 199 -10.85 -28.71 -8.76
C ARG A 199 -11.17 -27.22 -8.58
N GLY A 200 -10.89 -26.48 -9.65
CA GLY A 200 -11.95 -25.78 -10.38
C GLY A 200 -12.07 -24.28 -10.13
N ILE A 201 -11.33 -23.49 -10.90
CA ILE A 201 -11.77 -22.34 -11.74
C ILE A 201 -10.49 -21.57 -12.09
N LEU A 202 -9.97 -21.81 -13.29
CA LEU A 202 -8.76 -21.18 -13.80
C LEU A 202 -9.20 -20.01 -14.69
N HIS A 203 -9.25 -18.79 -14.15
CA HIS A 203 -9.28 -17.59 -15.00
C HIS A 203 -7.86 -17.28 -15.46
N ARG A 204 -7.64 -17.51 -16.76
CA ARG A 204 -6.41 -17.19 -17.49
C ARG A 204 -6.29 -15.67 -17.60
N CYS A 205 -5.28 -15.08 -16.95
CA CYS A 205 -4.87 -13.70 -17.23
C CYS A 205 -3.86 -13.71 -18.38
N ASP A 206 -4.33 -13.42 -19.60
CA ASP A 206 -3.49 -12.99 -20.70
C ASP A 206 -3.09 -11.53 -20.49
N HIS A 207 -1.82 -11.28 -20.19
CA HIS A 207 -1.22 -9.95 -20.36
C HIS A 207 -0.20 -10.02 -21.48
N GLY A 208 -0.67 -9.61 -22.65
CA GLY A 208 0.15 -9.34 -23.82
C GLY A 208 1.19 -8.27 -23.51
N VAL A 209 2.45 -8.63 -23.71
CA VAL A 209 3.59 -7.72 -23.76
C VAL A 209 3.56 -7.02 -25.12
N PRO A 210 3.59 -5.68 -25.24
CA PRO A 210 3.79 -5.02 -26.52
C PRO A 210 5.21 -5.31 -27.01
N GLY A 211 5.29 -5.90 -28.21
CA GLY A 211 6.53 -6.29 -28.86
C GLY A 211 7.50 -5.14 -29.06
N ARG A 212 8.77 -5.40 -28.77
CA ARG A 212 9.91 -4.68 -29.36
C ARG A 212 10.17 -5.32 -30.72
N GLU A 213 9.96 -4.58 -31.79
CA GLU A 213 10.47 -4.94 -33.11
C GLU A 213 12.00 -4.87 -33.06
N PHE A 214 12.65 -5.98 -33.40
CA PHE A 214 14.04 -6.03 -33.80
C PHE A 214 14.09 -6.61 -35.22
N PHE A 215 14.73 -5.83 -36.09
CA PHE A 215 14.99 -5.98 -37.54
C PHE A 215 13.86 -5.59 -38.48
#